data_AF-A0AAV8CGI9-F1
#
_entry.id   AF-A0AAV8CGI9-F1
#
_cell.length_a   1.000
_cell.length_b   1.000
_cell.length_c   1.000
_cell.angle_alpha   90.00
_cell.angle_beta   90.00
_cell.angle_gamma   90.00
#
_symmetry.space_group_name_H-M   'P 1'
#
loop_
_entity.id
_entity.type
_entity.pdbx_description
1 polymer ?
#
loop_
_entity_poly.entity_id
_entity_poly.type
_entity_poly.pdbx_seq_one_letter_code
_entity_poly.pdbx_strand_id
1 'polypeptide(L)'
;MAAKLGPDGLIRELCKGFELLMDNKKGLITLESLKRNAPRLGLERLGEDELIEMVREGDLDGDNALDQYEFCILMIRMSPQLMESSQRLFDFLQM
;
A
#
# COMPACT_ATOMS: atom_id res chain seq x y z
N MET A 1 -14.70 -16.63 -4.85
CA MET A 1 -13.99 -16.53 -6.14
C MET A 1 -12.64 -15.83 -5.95
N ALA A 2 -11.73 -16.43 -5.17
CA ALA A 2 -10.41 -15.86 -4.83
C ALA A 2 -9.26 -16.51 -5.64
N ALA A 3 -9.59 -17.25 -6.71
CA ALA A 3 -8.63 -17.86 -7.59
C ALA A 3 -8.49 -17.00 -8.84
N LYS A 4 -7.29 -16.45 -9.06
CA LYS A 4 -6.84 -15.64 -10.21
C LYS A 4 -7.08 -14.13 -10.13
N LEU A 5 -6.50 -13.46 -9.13
CA LEU A 5 -5.69 -12.30 -9.53
C LEU A 5 -4.37 -12.90 -10.01
N GLY A 6 -4.21 -13.03 -11.32
CA GLY A 6 -2.88 -13.31 -11.89
C GLY A 6 -1.89 -12.20 -11.49
N PRO A 7 -0.59 -12.33 -11.81
CA PRO A 7 0.38 -11.27 -11.56
C PRO A 7 -0.10 -9.90 -12.07
N ASP A 8 -0.81 -9.87 -13.20
CA ASP A 8 -1.44 -8.66 -13.75
C ASP A 8 -2.53 -8.05 -12.86
N GLY A 9 -3.28 -8.88 -12.14
CA GLY A 9 -4.32 -8.44 -11.22
C GLY A 9 -3.73 -7.79 -9.98
N LEU A 10 -2.67 -8.39 -9.42
CA LEU A 10 -1.94 -7.83 -8.30
C LEU A 10 -1.31 -6.48 -8.66
N ILE A 11 -0.63 -6.42 -9.81
CA ILE A 11 0.00 -5.18 -10.30
C ILE A 11 -1.05 -4.06 -10.45
N ARG A 12 -2.24 -4.37 -10.98
CA ARG A 12 -3.32 -3.38 -11.12
C ARG A 12 -3.81 -2.85 -9.78
N GLU A 13 -4.01 -3.72 -8.79
CA GLU A 13 -4.45 -3.28 -7.46
C GLU A 13 -3.37 -2.46 -6.74
N LEU A 14 -2.08 -2.83 -6.89
CA LEU A 14 -0.97 -2.05 -6.39
C LEU A 14 -0.89 -0.66 -7.04
N CYS A 15 -1.07 -0.57 -8.36
CA CYS A 15 -1.09 0.72 -9.06
C CYS A 15 -2.25 1.61 -8.57
N LYS A 16 -3.45 1.05 -8.39
CA LYS A 16 -4.59 1.81 -7.85
C LYS A 16 -4.34 2.26 -6.41
N GLY A 17 -3.78 1.39 -5.57
CA GLY A 17 -3.40 1.72 -4.20
C GLY A 17 -2.37 2.85 -4.17
N PHE A 18 -1.38 2.78 -5.06
CA PHE A 18 -0.38 3.84 -5.23
C PHE A 18 -1.04 5.18 -5.61
N GLU A 19 -1.89 5.21 -6.64
CA GLU A 19 -2.60 6.42 -7.06
C GLU A 19 -3.50 7.00 -5.97
N LEU A 20 -4.06 6.16 -5.09
CA LEU A 20 -4.87 6.61 -3.96
C LEU A 20 -4.03 7.21 -2.82
N LEU A 21 -2.81 6.73 -2.64
CA LEU A 21 -1.91 7.15 -1.56
C LEU A 21 -0.98 8.29 -1.96
N MET A 22 -0.60 8.39 -3.23
CA MET A 22 0.41 9.32 -3.72
C MET A 22 0.02 10.78 -3.52
N ASP A 23 1.03 11.63 -3.43
CA ASP A 23 0.85 13.06 -3.47
C ASP A 23 0.72 13.53 -4.94
N ASN A 24 -0.42 14.15 -5.27
CA ASN A 24 -0.71 14.61 -6.63
C ASN A 24 0.27 15.65 -7.17
N LYS A 25 0.99 16.38 -6.29
CA LYS A 25 1.96 17.40 -6.73
C LYS A 25 3.34 16.80 -6.97
N LYS A 26 3.75 15.82 -6.16
CA LYS A 26 5.07 15.20 -6.25
C LYS A 26 5.11 13.97 -7.16
N GLY A 27 3.99 13.27 -7.33
CA GLY A 27 3.98 12.02 -8.06
C GLY A 27 4.40 10.80 -7.21
N LEU A 28 4.57 10.96 -5.90
CA LEU A 28 5.19 9.99 -4.99
C LEU A 28 4.38 9.85 -3.70
N ILE A 29 4.46 8.71 -3.03
CA ILE A 29 3.86 8.53 -1.70
C ILE A 29 4.83 9.12 -0.66
N THR A 30 4.55 10.32 -0.19
CA THR A 30 5.27 10.88 0.96
C THR A 30 4.65 10.39 2.27
N LEU A 31 5.40 10.44 3.37
CA LEU A 31 4.87 10.17 4.71
C LEU A 31 3.58 10.96 5.02
N GLU A 32 3.55 12.25 4.66
CA GLU A 32 2.36 13.09 4.85
C GLU A 32 1.17 12.61 4.02
N SER A 33 1.41 12.22 2.75
CA SER A 33 0.36 11.73 1.87
C SER A 33 -0.13 10.36 2.32
N LEU A 34 0.78 9.47 2.72
CA LEU A 34 0.48 8.17 3.29
C LEU A 34 -0.37 8.33 4.55
N LYS A 35 0.02 9.18 5.51
CA LYS A 35 -0.75 9.42 6.73
C LYS A 35 -2.15 9.96 6.45
N ARG A 36 -2.28 10.87 5.49
CA ARG A 36 -3.57 11.46 5.10
C ARG A 36 -4.47 10.45 4.37
N ASN A 37 -3.88 9.57 3.56
CA ASN A 37 -4.61 8.67 2.67
C ASN A 37 -4.70 7.22 3.21
N ALA A 38 -3.93 6.85 4.23
CA ALA A 38 -3.94 5.53 4.87
C ALA A 38 -5.34 5.06 5.30
N PRO A 39 -6.22 5.93 5.88
CA PRO A 39 -7.59 5.54 6.17
C PRO A 39 -8.40 5.11 4.93
N ARG A 40 -8.04 5.59 3.73
CA ARG A 40 -8.73 5.24 2.47
C ARG A 40 -8.41 3.82 2.00
N LEU A 41 -7.32 3.23 2.47
CA LEU A 41 -6.94 1.84 2.21
C LEU A 41 -7.26 0.91 3.38
N GLY A 42 -7.99 1.40 4.40
CA GLY A 42 -8.26 0.62 5.62
C GLY A 42 -7.02 0.43 6.50
N LEU A 43 -5.96 1.23 6.28
CA LEU A 43 -4.77 1.26 7.12
C LEU A 43 -4.92 2.22 8.32
N GLU A 44 -6.15 2.58 8.68
CA GLU A 44 -6.49 3.46 9.81
C GLU A 44 -6.00 2.93 11.17
N ARG A 45 -5.69 1.63 11.25
CA ARG A 45 -5.18 0.97 12.46
C ARG A 45 -3.67 1.13 12.65
N LEU A 46 -2.95 1.58 11.62
CA LEU A 46 -1.51 1.80 11.70
C LEU A 46 -1.24 3.15 12.37
N GLY A 47 -0.39 3.13 13.39
CA GLY A 47 0.12 4.33 14.05
C GLY A 47 1.06 5.11 13.14
N GLU A 48 1.32 6.37 13.50
CA GLU A 48 2.27 7.22 12.78
C GLU A 48 3.66 6.56 12.71
N ASP A 49 4.12 5.96 13.80
CA ASP A 49 5.40 5.25 13.86
C ASP A 49 5.47 4.07 12.87
N GLU A 50 4.38 3.30 12.73
CA GLU A 50 4.30 2.20 11.77
C GLU A 50 4.33 2.70 10.32
N LEU A 51 3.65 3.83 10.03
CA LEU A 51 3.71 4.47 8.71
C LEU A 51 5.11 5.00 8.40
N ILE A 52 5.81 5.55 9.39
CA ILE A 52 7.21 5.99 9.25
C ILE A 52 8.11 4.80 8.93
N GLU A 53 7.95 3.69 9.64
CA GLU A 53 8.71 2.47 9.37
C GLU A 53 8.40 1.91 7.98
N MET A 54 7.14 1.93 7.54
CA MET A 54 6.76 1.51 6.18
C MET A 54 7.47 2.34 5.10
N VAL A 55 7.47 3.67 5.23
CA VAL A 55 8.17 4.54 4.28
C VAL A 55 9.67 4.25 4.34
N ARG A 56 10.27 4.20 5.53
CA ARG A 56 11.71 3.93 5.68
C ARG A 56 12.17 2.57 5.14
N GLU A 57 11.35 1.54 5.27
CA GLU A 57 11.67 0.20 4.78
C GLU A 57 11.52 0.10 3.26
N GLY A 58 10.59 0.86 2.68
CA GLY A 58 10.36 0.89 1.24
C GLY A 58 11.22 1.87 0.47
N ASP A 59 11.69 2.92 1.12
CA ASP A 59 12.54 3.98 0.57
C ASP A 59 13.96 3.44 0.33
N LEU A 60 14.26 3.14 -0.94
CA LEU A 60 15.54 2.56 -1.35
C LEU A 60 16.55 3.63 -1.78
N ASP A 61 16.06 4.79 -2.21
CA ASP A 61 16.90 5.89 -2.69
C ASP A 61 17.19 6.97 -1.63
N GLY A 62 16.46 6.95 -0.51
CA GLY A 62 16.60 7.83 0.63
C GLY A 62 15.88 9.18 0.48
N ASP A 63 14.93 9.32 -0.45
CA ASP A 63 14.21 10.57 -0.70
C ASP A 63 13.06 10.84 0.30
N ASN A 64 12.82 9.93 1.25
CA ASN A 64 11.72 9.92 2.22
C ASN A 64 10.32 9.91 1.57
N ALA A 65 10.21 9.37 0.37
CA ALA A 65 8.99 9.04 -0.30
C ALA A 65 9.09 7.61 -0.85
N LEU A 66 7.98 7.12 -1.41
CA LEU A 66 7.96 5.87 -2.15
C LEU A 66 7.53 6.18 -3.57
N ASP A 67 8.35 5.79 -4.52
CA ASP A 67 7.94 5.68 -5.91
C ASP A 67 7.05 4.45 -6.15
N GLN A 68 6.53 4.32 -7.37
CA GLN A 68 5.64 3.22 -7.73
C GLN A 68 6.33 1.85 -7.63
N TYR A 69 7.61 1.78 -7.94
CA TYR A 69 8.43 0.57 -7.91
C TYR A 69 8.78 0.18 -6.47
N GLU A 70 9.22 1.13 -5.65
CA GLU A 70 9.50 0.98 -4.23
C GLU A 70 8.26 0.53 -3.45
N PHE A 71 7.12 1.18 -3.68
CA PHE A 71 5.84 0.76 -3.11
C PHE A 71 5.47 -0.67 -3.52
N CYS A 72 5.67 -1.03 -4.79
CA CYS A 72 5.38 -2.37 -5.28
C CYS A 72 6.28 -3.41 -4.61
N ILE A 73 7.58 -3.14 -4.48
CA ILE A 73 8.55 -4.00 -3.79
C ILE A 73 8.19 -4.14 -2.32
N LEU A 74 7.89 -3.04 -1.63
CA LEU A 74 7.49 -3.04 -0.23
C LEU A 74 6.26 -3.91 0.00
N MET A 75 5.23 -3.73 -0.84
CA MET A 75 3.98 -4.50 -0.76
C MET A 75 4.18 -5.98 -1.08
N ILE A 76 5.10 -6.33 -1.98
CA ILE A 76 5.46 -7.73 -2.28
C ILE A 76 6.25 -8.34 -1.12
N ARG A 77 7.18 -7.59 -0.51
CA ARG A 77 7.99 -8.03 0.65
C ARG A 77 7.12 -8.24 1.90
N MET A 78 6.14 -7.37 2.10
CA MET A 78 5.17 -7.42 3.21
C MET A 78 3.99 -8.36 2.95
N SER A 79 3.77 -8.78 1.68
CA SER A 79 2.60 -9.58 1.25
C SER A 79 2.43 -10.97 1.88
N PRO A 80 3.42 -11.66 2.48
CA PRO A 80 3.11 -12.93 3.11
C PRO A 80 2.15 -12.78 4.31
N GLN A 81 2.13 -11.62 4.99
CA GLN A 81 1.36 -11.43 6.24
C GLN A 81 0.21 -10.42 6.11
N LEU A 82 0.34 -9.40 5.27
CA LEU A 82 -0.73 -8.40 5.05
C LEU A 82 -1.83 -8.88 4.09
N MET A 83 -1.52 -9.81 3.17
CA MET A 83 -2.55 -10.40 2.30
C MET A 83 -3.49 -11.36 3.05
N GLU A 84 -3.03 -12.03 4.11
CA GLU A 84 -3.91 -12.79 5.02
C GLU A 84 -4.87 -11.87 5.79
N SER A 85 -4.47 -10.61 6.05
CA SER A 85 -5.32 -9.62 6.71
C SER A 85 -6.39 -9.05 5.77
N SER A 86 -6.15 -9.07 4.46
CA SER A 86 -7.09 -8.63 3.43
C SER A 86 -8.25 -9.62 3.21
N GLN A 87 -8.23 -10.81 3.83
CA GLN A 87 -9.40 -11.71 3.84
C GLN A 87 -10.66 -11.02 4.42
N ARG A 88 -10.53 -10.02 5.29
CA ARG A 88 -11.69 -9.29 5.85
C ARG A 88 -12.36 -8.33 4.87
N LEU A 89 -11.63 -7.83 3.88
CA LEU A 89 -12.21 -6.99 2.81
C LEU A 89 -13.06 -7.85 1.85
N PHE A 90 -12.70 -9.13 1.68
CA PHE A 90 -13.50 -10.08 0.93
C PHE A 90 -14.74 -10.56 1.71
N ASP A 91 -14.69 -10.65 3.04
CA ASP A 91 -15.85 -11.03 3.86
C ASP A 91 -16.93 -9.93 3.95
N PHE A 92 -16.58 -8.65 3.82
CA PHE A 92 -17.56 -7.55 3.89
C PHE A 92 -18.34 -7.32 2.59
N LEU A 93 -17.85 -7.84 1.46
CA LEU A 93 -18.47 -7.67 0.14
C LEU A 93 -19.27 -8.91 -0.32
N GLN A 94 -19.41 -9.92 0.55
CA GLN A 94 -20.18 -11.12 0.28
C GLN A 94 -21.42 -11.29 1.19
N MET A 95 -21.88 -10.21 1.84
CA MET A 95 -23.13 -10.20 2.62
C MET A 95 -24.22 -9.37 1.94
#